data_AF-A0A966CG64-F1
#
_entry.id   AF-A0A966CG64-F1
#
_cell.length_a   1.000
_cell.length_b   1.000
_cell.length_c   1.000
_cell.angle_alpha   90.00
_cell.angle_beta   90.00
_cell.angle_gamma   90.00
#
_symmetry.space_group_name_H-M   'P 1'
#
loop_
_entity.id
_entity.type
_entity.pdbx_description
1 polymer ?
#
loop_
_entity_poly.entity_id
_entity_poly.type
_entity_poly.pdbx_seq_one_letter_code
_entity_poly.pdbx_strand_id
1 'polypeptide(L)' 'FLKQKARYQSGILIIEDWESFLPEDIKQYAKKNLRLEYRVEKMTVGGERDIWPLEVRSWGMN' A
#
# COMPACT_ATOMS: atom_id res chain seq x y z
N PHE A 1 -11.31 2.72 -4.20
CA PHE A 1 -10.88 1.59 -3.36
C PHE A 1 -12.06 0.84 -2.71
N LEU A 2 -12.82 1.44 -1.78
CA LEU A 2 -13.83 0.71 -0.98
C LEU A 2 -14.88 -0.05 -1.81
N LYS A 3 -15.35 0.51 -2.93
CA LYS A 3 -16.25 -0.19 -3.87
C LYS A 3 -15.63 -1.46 -4.47
N GLN A 4 -14.33 -1.43 -4.79
CA GLN A 4 -13.61 -2.60 -5.30
C GLN A 4 -13.41 -3.64 -4.19
N LYS A 5 -12.98 -3.20 -3.00
CA LYS A 5 -12.83 -4.09 -1.84
C LYS A 5 -14.15 -4.77 -1.43
N ALA A 6 -15.28 -4.09 -1.54
CA ALA A 6 -16.59 -4.68 -1.26
C ALA A 6 -17.00 -5.73 -2.31
N ARG A 7 -16.53 -5.56 -3.55
CA ARG A 7 -16.83 -6.47 -4.67
C ARG A 7 -15.99 -7.75 -4.64
N TYR A 8 -14.76 -7.69 -4.14
CA TYR A 8 -13.82 -8.82 -4.16
C TYR A 8 -13.50 -9.30 -2.74
N GLN A 9 -13.70 -10.61 -2.49
CA GLN A 9 -13.46 -11.23 -1.18
C GLN A 9 -12.00 -11.15 -0.73
N SER A 10 -11.05 -11.11 -1.68
CA SER A 10 -9.63 -10.95 -1.43
C SER A 10 -8.98 -10.03 -2.46
N GLY A 11 -7.80 -9.51 -2.13
CA GLY A 11 -7.03 -8.67 -3.04
C GLY A 11 -5.82 -8.02 -2.40
N ILE A 12 -5.10 -7.26 -3.23
CA ILE A 12 -3.87 -6.56 -2.87
C ILE A 12 -4.06 -5.07 -3.12
N LEU A 13 -3.53 -4.25 -2.22
CA LEU A 13 -3.40 -2.81 -2.34
C LEU A 13 -1.92 -2.44 -2.29
N ILE A 14 -1.45 -1.73 -3.32
CA ILE A 14 -0.11 -1.16 -3.38
C ILE A 14 -0.23 0.32 -3.01
N ILE A 15 0.63 0.78 -2.09
CA ILE A 15 0.69 2.17 -1.63
C ILE A 15 2.09 2.70 -1.91
N GLU A 16 2.18 3.73 -2.76
CA GLU A 16 3.41 4.46 -3.04
C GLU A 16 3.38 5.78 -2.26
N ASP A 17 4.35 6.05 -1.38
CA ASP A 17 4.27 7.21 -0.45
C ASP A 17 4.99 8.48 -0.94
N TRP A 18 5.72 8.44 -2.07
CA TRP A 18 6.42 9.60 -2.65
C TRP A 18 5.46 10.60 -3.33
N GLU A 19 4.63 10.12 -4.27
CA GLU A 19 3.66 10.93 -5.04
C GLU A 19 2.35 10.13 -5.22
N SER A 20 1.78 9.69 -4.11
CA SER A 20 0.55 8.91 -4.16
C SER A 20 -0.63 9.74 -4.65
N PHE A 21 -1.25 9.31 -5.75
CA PHE A 21 -2.63 9.69 -6.06
C PHE A 21 -3.65 9.01 -5.14
N LEU A 22 -3.21 8.10 -4.27
CA LEU A 22 -4.08 7.45 -3.31
C LEU A 22 -4.44 8.43 -2.17
N PRO A 23 -5.72 8.72 -1.96
CA PRO A 23 -6.16 9.62 -0.90
C PRO A 23 -5.68 9.16 0.49
N GLU A 24 -5.30 10.12 1.34
CA GLU A 24 -4.71 9.86 2.66
C GLU A 24 -5.65 9.04 3.57
N ASP A 25 -6.96 9.29 3.52
CA ASP A 25 -7.98 8.53 4.26
C ASP A 25 -7.96 7.03 3.88
N ILE A 26 -7.74 6.72 2.60
CA ILE A 26 -7.58 5.34 2.13
C ILE A 26 -6.27 4.73 2.62
N LYS A 27 -5.18 5.50 2.66
CA LYS A 27 -3.91 5.02 3.22
C LYS A 27 -4.05 4.69 4.71
N GLN A 28 -4.68 5.57 5.49
CA GLN A 28 -4.94 5.34 6.92
C GLN A 28 -5.87 4.14 7.14
N TYR A 29 -6.94 4.03 6.33
CA TYR A 29 -7.79 2.85 6.35
C TYR A 29 -6.99 1.57 6.08
N ALA A 30 -6.14 1.56 5.05
CA ALA A 30 -5.33 0.41 4.71
C ALA A 30 -4.34 0.05 5.81
N LYS A 31 -3.70 1.05 6.43
CA LYS A 31 -2.78 0.88 7.56
C LYS A 31 -3.45 0.22 8.77
N LYS A 32 -4.72 0.56 9.02
CA LYS A 32 -5.49 0.04 10.16
C LYS A 32 -6.17 -1.32 9.89
N ASN A 33 -6.59 -1.60 8.66
CA ASN A 33 -7.53 -2.70 8.37
C ASN A 33 -6.97 -3.79 7.45
N LEU A 34 -5.83 -3.56 6.78
CA LEU A 34 -5.24 -4.53 5.86
C LEU A 34 -3.94 -5.10 6.44
N ARG A 35 -3.69 -6.37 6.14
CA ARG A 35 -2.44 -7.05 6.51
C ARG A 35 -1.30 -6.47 5.69
N LEU A 36 -0.17 -6.18 6.34
CA LEU A 36 1.06 -5.82 5.63
C LEU A 36 1.73 -7.10 5.14
N GLU A 37 1.98 -7.19 3.84
CA GLU A 37 2.70 -8.32 3.23
C GLU A 37 4.15 -7.98 2.95
N TYR A 38 4.40 -6.77 2.46
CA TYR A 38 5.73 -6.34 2.07
C TYR A 38 5.88 -4.83 2.21
N ARG A 39 7.08 -4.39 2.57
CA ARG A 39 7.41 -2.97 2.69
C ARG A 39 8.86 -2.74 2.26
N VAL A 40 9.03 -1.73 1.42
CA VAL A 40 10.33 -1.21 1.01
C VAL A 40 10.41 0.23 1.46
N GLU A 41 11.40 0.56 2.28
CA GLU A 41 11.64 1.96 2.69
C GLU A 41 12.48 2.73 1.67
N LYS A 42 13.34 2.01 0.92
CA LYS A 42 14.23 2.58 -0.09
C LYS A 42 14.46 1.61 -1.23
N MET A 43 14.46 2.10 -2.47
CA MET A 43 14.91 1.32 -3.61
C MET A 43 16.43 1.27 -3.63
N THR A 44 17.02 0.09 -3.78
CA THR A 44 18.48 -0.10 -3.86
C THR A 44 19.12 0.54 -5.09
N VAL A 45 18.33 0.86 -6.11
CA VAL A 45 18.76 1.53 -7.34
C VAL A 45 18.63 3.06 -7.29
N GLY A 46 17.93 3.61 -6.28
CA GLY A 46 17.89 5.04 -6.00
C GLY A 46 19.06 5.44 -5.10
N GLY A 47 19.61 6.63 -5.27
CA GLY A 47 20.65 7.13 -4.36
C GLY A 47 20.12 7.24 -2.92
N GLU A 48 20.99 7.52 -1.94
CA GLU A 48 20.58 7.70 -0.53
C GLU A 48 19.51 8.80 -0.32
N ARG A 49 19.28 9.65 -1.33
CA ARG A 49 18.29 10.73 -1.33
C ARG A 49 16.96 10.35 -1.98
N ASP A 50 16.89 9.21 -2.66
CA ASP A 50 15.69 8.76 -3.39
C ASP A 50 14.88 7.81 -2.51
N ILE A 51 14.24 8.37 -1.47
CA ILE A 51 13.39 7.61 -0.56
C ILE A 51 12.02 7.44 -1.23
N TRP A 52 11.80 6.29 -1.86
CA TRP A 52 10.51 5.90 -2.42
C TRP A 52 9.92 4.74 -1.61
N PRO A 53 9.12 5.02 -0.56
CA PRO A 53 8.52 3.98 0.25
C PRO A 53 7.37 3.34 -0.51
N LEU A 54 7.33 2.01 -0.51
CA LEU A 54 6.27 1.21 -1.11
C LEU A 54 5.78 0.17 -0.12
N GLU A 55 4.47 0.11 0.07
CA GLU A 55 3.81 -0.91 0.90
C GLU A 55 2.87 -1.77 0.05
N VAL A 56 2.93 -3.08 0.24
CA VAL A 56 1.97 -4.03 -0.29
C VAL A 56 1.13 -4.55 0.87
N ARG A 57 -0.19 -4.40 0.76
CA ARG A 57 -1.15 -4.84 1.77
C ARG A 57 -2.19 -5.76 1.18
N SER A 58 -2.69 -6.71 1.95
CA SER A 58 -3.68 -7.69 1.49
C SER A 58 -4.96 -7.69 2.34
N TRP A 59 -6.04 -8.19 1.77
CA TRP A 59 -7.21 -8.68 2.52
C TRP A 59 -7.65 -10.04 1.98
N GLY A 60 -8.25 -10.86 2.85
CA GLY A 60 -8.85 -12.14 2.47
C GLY A 60 -7.85 -13.16 1.95
N MET A 61 -6.55 -12.96 2.20
CA MET A 61 -5.47 -13.91 1.90
C MET A 61 -4.99 -14.50 3.22
N ASN A 62 -5.19 -15.82 3.38
CA ASN A 62 -4.71 -16.61 4.51
C ASN A 62 -3.44 -17.36 4.11
#